data_AF-A0A2T0XQS5-F1
#
_entry.id   AF-A0A2T0XQS5-F1
#
_cell.length_a   1.000
_cell.length_b   1.000
_cell.length_c   1.000
_cell.angle_alpha   90.00
_cell.angle_beta   90.00
_cell.angle_gamma   90.00
#
_symmetry.space_group_name_H-M   'P 1'
#
loop_
_entity.id
_entity.type
_entity.pdbx_description
1 polymer ?
#
loop_
_entity_poly.entity_id
_entity_poly.type
_entity_poly.pdbx_seq_one_letter_code
_entity_poly.pdbx_strand_id
1 'polypeptide(L)'
;MRRKSRILSFFLISLLFFFVVGCNNSTGKKEPTKEEISFGSFQDNIKGMVEIRTYDHYNRALKRGFGFFVDEDLVLTNFEWIKGAYKAEIAPVGTRDMTEVEGYTAYDHNLNLLVLKVKQNNADYIKVKGSLAQPDTLYTLKRPNRKLFVVKALAGNYQDLDSLGFWTVPDNIKEGKPAFRLNHEFMGIVQERGSGDSLQRVVLSKKYIARMLKEQNERAASIYDLRTKTDKVYISHKKVAGFRIKTTMGDIVIRTYDELPAYRDNFIKLVSDQFYDSLTVHRVLKNFLIQMGAADSKYAGKDDVVGWKGPGYTLPTKIVPSLFHKRGAVAASKLPAARNPRNRSDGSQFFIIAGRIFTDEELNDIEQEKGFRFTPTQREVYTTVGGAPYLDGDYSVFAEVVSGMDVVDKIAAVETYGEDRPVQDIRIKTIEIIEK
;
A
#
# COMPACT_ATOMS: atom_id res chain seq x y z
N MET A 1 -37.23 -45.42 57.83
CA MET A 1 -36.61 -45.45 59.17
C MET A 1 -35.09 -45.47 59.03
N ARG A 2 -34.43 -44.45 59.58
CA ARG A 2 -33.03 -44.31 60.03
C ARG A 2 -31.93 -45.36 59.70
N ARG A 3 -30.76 -44.78 59.39
CA ARG A 3 -29.36 -45.10 59.82
C ARG A 3 -28.55 -46.09 58.95
N LYS A 4 -27.41 -45.65 58.35
CA LYS A 4 -26.00 -45.63 58.86
C LYS A 4 -25.42 -47.07 58.91
N SER A 5 -24.18 -47.44 58.57
CA SER A 5 -22.89 -46.73 58.38
C SER A 5 -21.74 -47.77 58.25
N ARG A 6 -20.66 -47.42 57.51
CA ARG A 6 -19.20 -47.75 57.67
C ARG A 6 -18.64 -49.17 57.39
N ILE A 7 -17.61 -49.33 56.53
CA ILE A 7 -16.11 -49.21 56.63
C ILE A 7 -15.42 -50.55 57.03
N LEU A 8 -14.43 -51.02 56.21
CA LEU A 8 -13.02 -51.48 56.52
C LEU A 8 -12.54 -52.34 55.30
N SER A 9 -11.54 -51.99 54.46
CA SER A 9 -10.08 -51.80 54.59
C SER A 9 -9.20 -53.07 54.56
N PHE A 10 -8.32 -53.10 53.54
CA PHE A 10 -6.95 -53.68 53.43
C PHE A 10 -6.71 -55.20 53.44
N PHE A 11 -6.03 -55.71 52.40
CA PHE A 11 -4.73 -56.39 52.56
C PHE A 11 -3.89 -56.36 51.26
N LEU A 12 -2.60 -56.14 51.47
CA LEU A 12 -1.49 -55.97 50.55
C LEU A 12 -0.76 -57.33 50.39
N ILE A 13 -0.47 -57.80 49.18
CA ILE A 13 0.58 -58.82 48.96
C ILE A 13 1.42 -58.44 47.74
N SER A 14 2.65 -58.07 48.04
CA SER A 14 3.81 -57.99 47.15
C SER A 14 4.30 -59.40 46.80
N LEU A 15 4.62 -59.66 45.54
CA LEU A 15 5.59 -60.71 45.18
C LEU A 15 6.43 -60.24 43.99
N LEU A 16 7.70 -59.93 44.30
CA LEU A 16 8.81 -59.74 43.37
C LEU A 16 9.52 -61.08 43.15
N PHE A 17 10.37 -61.14 42.10
CA PHE A 17 11.27 -62.21 41.62
C PHE A 17 10.74 -62.95 40.36
N PHE A 18 11.51 -63.22 39.30
CA PHE A 18 12.96 -63.22 39.07
C PHE A 18 13.29 -62.82 37.62
N PHE A 19 14.46 -62.21 37.43
CA PHE A 19 15.09 -61.89 36.15
C PHE A 19 15.28 -63.12 35.25
N VAL A 20 15.00 -62.97 33.96
CA VAL A 20 15.72 -63.68 32.89
C VAL A 20 16.32 -62.64 31.95
N VAL A 21 17.65 -62.50 32.04
CA VAL A 21 18.45 -61.76 31.06
C VAL A 21 18.56 -62.65 29.83
N GLY A 22 17.86 -62.27 28.77
CA GLY A 22 18.10 -62.77 27.42
C GLY A 22 18.65 -61.63 26.57
N CYS A 23 19.97 -61.56 26.42
CA CYS A 23 20.59 -60.73 25.39
C CYS A 23 20.21 -61.30 24.02
N ASN A 24 19.49 -60.52 23.20
CA ASN A 24 19.49 -60.74 21.76
C ASN A 24 19.54 -59.40 21.05
N ASN A 25 20.73 -59.07 20.54
CA ASN A 25 20.95 -57.96 19.63
C ASN A 25 20.25 -58.27 18.31
N SER A 26 19.13 -57.61 18.04
CA SER A 26 18.66 -57.40 16.67
C SER A 26 18.23 -55.94 16.52
N THR A 27 18.93 -55.25 15.64
CA THR A 27 18.71 -53.86 15.24
C THR A 27 17.42 -53.76 14.45
N GLY A 28 16.29 -53.69 15.15
CA GLY A 28 14.99 -53.35 14.57
C GLY A 28 14.95 -51.87 14.19
N LYS A 29 15.10 -51.57 12.90
CA LYS A 29 14.66 -50.28 12.33
C LYS A 29 13.20 -50.07 12.72
N LYS A 30 12.93 -49.08 13.58
CA LYS A 30 11.56 -48.56 13.74
C LYS A 30 11.12 -47.97 12.40
N GLU A 31 10.19 -48.63 11.74
CA GLU A 31 9.43 -48.01 10.65
C GLU A 31 8.77 -46.74 11.18
N PRO A 32 8.82 -45.62 10.42
CA PRO A 32 8.09 -44.43 10.80
C PRO A 32 6.59 -44.75 10.77
N THR A 33 5.92 -44.56 11.90
CA THR A 33 4.46 -44.59 12.02
C THR A 33 3.85 -43.71 10.93
N LYS A 34 3.10 -44.32 10.00
CA LYS A 34 2.26 -43.59 9.03
C LYS A 34 1.35 -42.65 9.81
N GLU A 35 1.54 -41.34 9.64
CA GLU A 35 0.57 -40.34 10.09
C GLU A 35 -0.80 -40.72 9.50
N GLU A 36 -1.81 -40.91 10.35
CA GLU A 36 -3.20 -41.07 9.92
C GLU A 36 -3.62 -39.84 9.14
N ILE A 37 -3.82 -39.99 7.82
CA ILE A 37 -4.32 -38.93 6.96
C ILE A 37 -5.81 -38.73 7.29
N SER A 38 -6.11 -37.73 8.12
CA SER A 38 -7.47 -37.26 8.33
C SER A 38 -7.98 -36.57 7.06
N PHE A 39 -9.03 -37.11 6.46
CA PHE A 39 -9.69 -36.50 5.29
C PHE A 39 -10.66 -35.41 5.76
N GLY A 40 -10.46 -34.18 5.28
CA GLY A 40 -11.39 -33.05 5.52
C GLY A 40 -12.61 -33.04 4.58
N SER A 41 -13.20 -31.85 4.35
CA SER A 41 -14.27 -31.65 3.35
C SER A 41 -14.21 -30.25 2.74
N PHE A 42 -14.48 -30.15 1.43
CA PHE A 42 -14.61 -28.84 0.77
C PHE A 42 -15.81 -28.02 1.26
N GLN A 43 -16.82 -28.68 1.84
CA GLN A 43 -17.95 -27.98 2.46
C GLN A 43 -17.57 -27.27 3.76
N ASP A 44 -16.56 -27.76 4.46
CA ASP A 44 -16.05 -27.10 5.66
C ASP A 44 -15.03 -26.03 5.26
N ASN A 45 -14.12 -26.35 4.32
CA ASN A 45 -13.11 -25.40 3.85
C ASN A 45 -13.71 -24.09 3.28
N ILE A 46 -14.88 -24.13 2.62
CA ILE A 46 -15.52 -22.92 2.08
C ILE A 46 -16.07 -22.00 3.19
N LYS A 47 -16.37 -22.53 4.39
CA LYS A 47 -16.86 -21.73 5.54
C LYS A 47 -15.75 -20.87 6.14
N GLY A 48 -14.49 -21.30 5.99
CA GLY A 48 -13.32 -20.51 6.33
C GLY A 48 -12.97 -19.40 5.32
N MET A 49 -13.65 -19.31 4.18
CA MET A 49 -13.36 -18.31 3.15
C MET A 49 -14.25 -17.06 3.29
N VAL A 50 -13.69 -15.90 2.93
CA VAL A 50 -14.37 -14.61 2.96
C VAL A 50 -14.19 -13.80 1.68
N GLU A 51 -15.15 -12.93 1.39
CA GLU A 51 -15.00 -11.80 0.46
C GLU A 51 -14.59 -10.56 1.25
N ILE A 52 -13.77 -9.71 0.64
CA ILE A 52 -13.27 -8.47 1.26
C ILE A 52 -13.78 -7.27 0.47
N ARG A 53 -14.16 -6.22 1.18
CA ARG A 53 -14.47 -4.89 0.60
C ARG A 53 -13.66 -3.82 1.31
N THR A 54 -13.08 -2.92 0.54
CA THR A 54 -12.30 -1.80 1.08
C THR A 54 -12.95 -0.47 0.77
N TYR A 55 -12.68 0.51 1.62
CA TYR A 55 -13.25 1.84 1.55
C TYR A 55 -12.21 2.92 1.84
N ASP A 56 -12.41 4.10 1.27
CA ASP A 56 -11.66 5.30 1.63
C ASP A 56 -12.23 5.97 2.89
N HIS A 57 -11.67 7.12 3.29
CA HIS A 57 -12.11 7.85 4.47
C HIS A 57 -13.48 8.51 4.35
N TYR A 58 -14.09 8.48 3.15
CA TYR A 58 -15.46 8.93 2.89
C TYR A 58 -16.44 7.75 2.75
N ASN A 59 -16.04 6.53 3.14
CA ASN A 59 -16.83 5.31 2.98
C ASN A 59 -17.17 4.95 1.52
N ARG A 60 -16.42 5.46 0.54
CA ARG A 60 -16.60 5.07 -0.86
C ARG A 60 -15.88 3.75 -1.10
N ALA A 61 -16.55 2.80 -1.74
CA ALA A 61 -15.96 1.51 -2.06
C ALA A 61 -14.76 1.66 -3.01
N LEU A 62 -13.66 0.97 -2.70
CA LEU A 62 -12.42 1.01 -3.47
C LEU A 62 -12.21 -0.29 -4.25
N LYS A 63 -11.95 -1.39 -3.54
CA LYS A 63 -11.60 -2.68 -4.13
C LYS A 63 -12.45 -3.80 -3.53
N ARG A 64 -12.51 -4.92 -4.26
CA ARG A 64 -13.03 -6.20 -3.77
C ARG A 64 -11.93 -7.24 -3.85
N GLY A 65 -11.87 -8.11 -2.85
CA GLY A 65 -10.90 -9.18 -2.77
C GLY A 65 -11.49 -10.43 -2.12
N PHE A 66 -10.60 -11.38 -1.86
CA PHE A 66 -10.90 -12.61 -1.14
C PHE A 66 -9.96 -12.78 0.04
N GLY A 67 -10.32 -13.64 0.97
CA GLY A 67 -9.42 -14.07 2.02
C GLY A 67 -9.92 -15.36 2.62
N PHE A 68 -9.20 -15.86 3.61
CA PHE A 68 -9.64 -17.00 4.38
C PHE A 68 -9.04 -16.97 5.78
N PHE A 69 -9.81 -17.47 6.73
CA PHE A 69 -9.38 -17.65 8.10
C PHE A 69 -8.23 -18.65 8.16
N VAL A 70 -7.14 -18.28 8.82
CA VAL A 70 -5.96 -19.11 9.10
C VAL A 70 -5.77 -19.36 10.61
N ASP A 71 -6.56 -18.65 11.41
CA ASP A 71 -6.81 -18.86 12.83
C ASP A 71 -8.25 -18.36 13.13
N GLU A 72 -8.72 -18.47 14.36
CA GLU A 72 -10.10 -18.09 14.73
C GLU A 72 -10.45 -16.66 14.33
N ASP A 73 -9.54 -15.70 14.49
CA ASP A 73 -9.77 -14.27 14.23
C ASP A 73 -8.73 -13.65 13.29
N LEU A 74 -8.01 -14.49 12.55
CA LEU A 74 -6.97 -14.08 11.60
C LEU A 74 -7.35 -14.48 10.18
N VAL A 75 -7.42 -13.49 9.29
CA VAL A 75 -7.72 -13.70 7.86
C VAL A 75 -6.48 -13.42 7.02
N LEU A 76 -6.04 -14.41 6.25
CA LEU A 76 -5.01 -14.23 5.23
C LEU A 76 -5.64 -13.71 3.93
N THR A 77 -4.97 -12.73 3.31
CA THR A 77 -5.36 -12.14 2.03
C THR A 77 -4.16 -11.62 1.25
N ASN A 78 -4.41 -11.08 0.06
CA ASN A 78 -3.41 -10.39 -0.73
C ASN A 78 -3.20 -8.97 -0.21
N PHE A 79 -1.94 -8.58 0.00
CA PHE A 79 -1.57 -7.24 0.50
C PHE A 79 -2.16 -6.11 -0.37
N GLU A 80 -2.06 -6.24 -1.69
CA GLU A 80 -2.50 -5.21 -2.65
C GLU A 80 -4.02 -4.97 -2.67
N TRP A 81 -4.82 -5.90 -2.15
CA TRP A 81 -6.28 -5.70 -2.01
C TRP A 81 -6.63 -4.76 -0.86
N ILE A 82 -5.77 -4.69 0.17
CA ILE A 82 -5.98 -3.82 1.35
C ILE A 82 -5.20 -2.52 1.23
N LYS A 83 -4.02 -2.54 0.58
CA LYS A 83 -3.17 -1.35 0.42
C LYS A 83 -3.94 -0.15 -0.12
N GLY A 84 -3.81 0.98 0.58
CA GLY A 84 -4.45 2.26 0.25
C GLY A 84 -5.87 2.41 0.82
N ALA A 85 -6.43 1.38 1.46
CA ALA A 85 -7.71 1.46 2.14
C ALA A 85 -7.60 2.22 3.47
N TYR A 86 -8.66 2.95 3.81
CA TYR A 86 -8.85 3.50 5.15
C TYR A 86 -9.58 2.49 6.06
N LYS A 87 -10.56 1.78 5.48
CA LYS A 87 -11.38 0.77 6.15
C LYS A 87 -11.51 -0.48 5.29
N ALA A 88 -11.61 -1.64 5.93
CA ALA A 88 -11.92 -2.91 5.27
C ALA A 88 -12.99 -3.68 6.04
N GLU A 89 -13.80 -4.42 5.30
CA GLU A 89 -14.83 -5.32 5.81
C GLU A 89 -14.72 -6.68 5.12
N ILE A 90 -15.07 -7.73 5.84
CA ILE A 90 -15.12 -9.10 5.36
C ILE A 90 -16.53 -9.66 5.46
N ALA A 91 -16.91 -10.57 4.57
CA ALA A 91 -18.12 -11.37 4.71
C ALA A 91 -17.86 -12.82 4.31
N PRO A 92 -18.47 -13.82 4.97
CA PRO A 92 -18.46 -15.20 4.48
C PRO A 92 -18.87 -15.28 3.00
N VAL A 93 -18.19 -16.13 2.22
CA VAL A 93 -18.44 -16.18 0.76
C VAL A 93 -19.92 -16.50 0.46
N GLY A 94 -20.57 -15.60 -0.28
CA GLY A 94 -21.96 -15.72 -0.70
C GLY A 94 -22.99 -15.14 0.29
N THR A 95 -22.55 -14.46 1.35
CA THR A 95 -23.42 -13.71 2.28
C THR A 95 -23.25 -12.20 2.09
N ARG A 96 -24.03 -11.40 2.84
CA ARG A 96 -23.88 -9.94 2.90
C ARG A 96 -23.54 -9.46 4.32
N ASP A 97 -23.21 -10.40 5.20
CA ASP A 97 -23.00 -10.14 6.63
C ASP A 97 -21.56 -9.66 6.80
N MET A 98 -21.41 -8.33 6.75
CA MET A 98 -20.11 -7.66 6.79
C MET A 98 -19.63 -7.48 8.22
N THR A 99 -18.41 -7.91 8.48
CA THR A 99 -17.67 -7.69 9.72
C THR A 99 -16.49 -6.78 9.44
N GLU A 100 -16.27 -5.80 10.30
CA GLU A 100 -15.15 -4.88 10.20
C GLU A 100 -13.80 -5.54 10.52
N VAL A 101 -12.77 -5.17 9.76
CA VAL A 101 -11.37 -5.51 10.01
C VAL A 101 -10.79 -4.54 11.04
N GLU A 102 -10.21 -5.07 12.11
CA GLU A 102 -9.61 -4.25 13.18
C GLU A 102 -8.26 -3.66 12.77
N GLY A 103 -7.49 -4.43 11.99
CA GLY A 103 -6.13 -4.09 11.65
C GLY A 103 -5.41 -5.23 10.96
N TYR A 104 -4.09 -5.21 11.01
CA TYR A 104 -3.24 -6.30 10.53
C TYR A 104 -2.20 -6.70 11.57
N THR A 105 -1.83 -7.98 11.61
CA THR A 105 -0.83 -8.53 12.54
C THR A 105 0.48 -8.88 11.83
N ALA A 106 0.44 -9.24 10.55
CA ALA A 106 1.64 -9.51 9.76
C ALA A 106 1.40 -9.14 8.29
N TYR A 107 2.45 -8.75 7.57
CA TYR A 107 2.40 -8.54 6.13
C TYR A 107 3.75 -8.88 5.52
N ASP A 108 3.72 -9.26 4.25
CA ASP A 108 4.91 -9.44 3.41
C ASP A 108 4.58 -8.89 2.02
N HIS A 109 5.17 -7.75 1.70
CA HIS A 109 4.90 -7.04 0.45
C HIS A 109 5.38 -7.83 -0.77
N ASN A 110 6.59 -8.40 -0.73
CA ASN A 110 7.16 -9.22 -1.81
C ASN A 110 6.38 -10.51 -2.05
N LEU A 111 5.81 -11.06 -0.98
CA LEU A 111 4.93 -12.21 -1.09
C LEU A 111 3.50 -11.86 -1.49
N ASN A 112 3.15 -10.57 -1.49
CA ASN A 112 1.79 -10.06 -1.59
C ASN A 112 0.86 -10.71 -0.56
N LEU A 113 1.32 -10.87 0.68
CA LEU A 113 0.57 -11.50 1.76
C LEU A 113 0.28 -10.52 2.89
N LEU A 114 -0.89 -10.65 3.49
CA LEU A 114 -1.34 -9.86 4.62
C LEU A 114 -2.22 -10.70 5.54
N VAL A 115 -1.94 -10.65 6.84
CA VAL A 115 -2.74 -11.26 7.89
C VAL A 115 -3.51 -10.16 8.59
N LEU A 116 -4.82 -10.17 8.42
CA LEU A 116 -5.77 -9.25 9.02
C LEU A 116 -6.27 -9.77 10.36
N LYS A 117 -6.45 -8.86 11.31
CA LYS A 117 -7.19 -9.11 12.56
C LYS A 117 -8.65 -8.71 12.37
N VAL A 118 -9.59 -9.57 12.75
CA VAL A 118 -11.03 -9.31 12.58
C VAL A 118 -11.79 -9.52 13.89
N LYS A 119 -12.91 -8.80 14.07
CA LYS A 119 -13.74 -8.87 15.29
C LYS A 119 -14.48 -10.20 15.48
N GLN A 120 -14.70 -10.93 14.39
CA GLN A 120 -15.52 -12.13 14.38
C GLN A 120 -14.65 -13.37 14.38
N ASN A 121 -14.86 -14.24 15.37
CA ASN A 121 -14.22 -15.55 15.39
C ASN A 121 -14.92 -16.50 14.41
N ASN A 122 -14.14 -17.38 13.77
CA ASN A 122 -14.59 -18.44 12.90
C ASN A 122 -13.85 -19.74 13.23
N ALA A 123 -14.58 -20.73 13.73
CA ALA A 123 -14.02 -22.03 14.08
C ALA A 123 -13.66 -22.89 12.84
N ASP A 124 -14.20 -22.56 11.66
CA ASP A 124 -13.93 -23.25 10.39
C ASP A 124 -12.67 -22.71 9.68
N TYR A 125 -11.65 -22.28 10.43
CA TYR A 125 -10.41 -21.76 9.86
C TYR A 125 -9.58 -22.86 9.18
N ILE A 126 -8.82 -22.46 8.15
CA ILE A 126 -7.96 -23.36 7.39
C ILE A 126 -6.66 -23.60 8.14
N LYS A 127 -6.41 -24.85 8.52
CA LYS A 127 -5.21 -25.24 9.25
C LYS A 127 -3.95 -25.09 8.39
N VAL A 128 -3.03 -24.21 8.82
CA VAL A 128 -1.72 -24.01 8.19
C VAL A 128 -0.69 -25.01 8.74
N LYS A 129 -0.99 -26.32 8.59
CA LYS A 129 -0.12 -27.44 9.01
C LYS A 129 -0.07 -28.51 7.91
N GLY A 130 0.78 -29.52 8.09
CA GLY A 130 0.89 -30.68 7.19
C GLY A 130 2.11 -30.66 6.26
N SER A 131 2.20 -31.68 5.42
CA SER A 131 3.35 -31.96 4.55
C SER A 131 3.44 -31.00 3.37
N LEU A 132 4.66 -30.84 2.83
CA LEU A 132 4.95 -30.03 1.62
C LEU A 132 5.24 -30.91 0.40
N ALA A 133 4.75 -32.16 0.38
CA ALA A 133 4.96 -33.04 -0.76
C ALA A 133 4.40 -32.44 -2.08
N GLN A 134 4.92 -32.88 -3.22
CA GLN A 134 4.43 -32.47 -4.54
C GLN A 134 2.96 -32.92 -4.72
N PRO A 135 2.02 -32.02 -5.05
CA PRO A 135 0.67 -32.40 -5.45
C PRO A 135 0.62 -32.69 -6.96
N ASP A 136 -0.18 -33.68 -7.37
CA ASP A 136 -0.50 -33.89 -8.79
C ASP A 136 -1.59 -32.93 -9.28
N THR A 137 -2.61 -32.72 -8.44
CA THR A 137 -3.76 -31.85 -8.71
C THR A 137 -4.06 -30.97 -7.51
N LEU A 138 -4.33 -29.69 -7.80
CA LEU A 138 -4.73 -28.68 -6.83
C LEU A 138 -6.20 -28.31 -7.05
N TYR A 139 -6.86 -27.97 -5.95
CA TYR A 139 -8.28 -27.62 -5.91
C TYR A 139 -8.46 -26.26 -5.25
N THR A 140 -9.32 -25.42 -5.80
CA THR A 140 -9.81 -24.21 -5.13
C THR A 140 -11.34 -24.18 -5.14
N LEU A 141 -11.93 -23.27 -4.37
CA LEU A 141 -13.36 -23.22 -4.13
C LEU A 141 -13.98 -21.91 -4.62
N LYS A 142 -15.22 -21.99 -5.11
CA LYS A 142 -16.07 -20.84 -5.42
C LYS A 142 -17.51 -21.15 -5.02
N ARG A 143 -18.25 -20.14 -4.53
CA ARG A 143 -19.64 -20.29 -4.11
C ARG A 143 -20.59 -19.23 -4.70
N PRO A 144 -20.68 -19.09 -6.04
CA PRO A 144 -21.67 -18.21 -6.65
C PRO A 144 -23.09 -18.72 -6.36
N ASN A 145 -24.02 -17.81 -6.05
CA ASN A 145 -25.44 -18.12 -5.80
C ASN A 145 -25.64 -19.26 -4.80
N ARG A 146 -24.86 -19.27 -3.70
CA ARG A 146 -24.88 -20.26 -2.61
C ARG A 146 -24.50 -21.70 -2.98
N LYS A 147 -24.25 -22.00 -4.27
CA LYS A 147 -23.83 -23.32 -4.74
C LYS A 147 -22.32 -23.45 -4.73
N LEU A 148 -21.80 -24.48 -4.07
CA LEU A 148 -20.36 -24.78 -4.04
C LEU A 148 -19.91 -25.38 -5.38
N PHE A 149 -18.79 -24.88 -5.90
CA PHE A 149 -18.06 -25.48 -7.00
C PHE A 149 -16.60 -25.64 -6.61
N VAL A 150 -16.05 -26.79 -6.98
CA VAL A 150 -14.64 -27.12 -6.84
C VAL A 150 -13.99 -26.93 -8.21
N VAL A 151 -12.93 -26.12 -8.26
CA VAL A 151 -12.13 -25.89 -9.47
C VAL A 151 -10.85 -26.69 -9.34
N LYS A 152 -10.57 -27.55 -10.33
CA LYS A 152 -9.36 -28.38 -10.38
C LYS A 152 -8.32 -27.77 -11.33
N ALA A 153 -7.05 -27.92 -10.98
CA ALA A 153 -5.91 -27.57 -11.80
C ALA A 153 -4.81 -28.62 -11.65
N LEU A 154 -4.17 -28.99 -12.75
CA LEU A 154 -2.92 -29.74 -12.71
C LEU A 154 -1.84 -28.83 -12.13
N ALA A 155 -1.13 -29.33 -11.13
CA ALA A 155 0.01 -28.61 -10.56
C ALA A 155 1.24 -28.86 -11.43
N GLY A 156 1.95 -27.80 -11.80
CA GLY A 156 3.28 -27.93 -12.36
C GLY A 156 4.29 -28.42 -11.32
N ASN A 157 5.52 -28.65 -11.78
CA ASN A 157 6.63 -28.99 -10.91
C ASN A 157 6.85 -27.88 -9.86
N TYR A 158 7.21 -28.28 -8.64
CA TYR A 158 7.66 -27.33 -7.63
C TYR A 158 8.85 -26.53 -8.16
N GLN A 159 8.74 -25.21 -8.11
CA GLN A 159 9.80 -24.28 -8.45
C GLN A 159 10.30 -23.60 -7.18
N ASP A 160 11.61 -23.46 -7.07
CA ASP A 160 12.27 -22.64 -6.06
C ASP A 160 13.14 -21.60 -6.79
N LEU A 161 12.56 -20.42 -7.00
CA LEU A 161 13.22 -19.29 -7.68
C LEU A 161 13.51 -18.23 -6.64
N ASP A 162 14.78 -17.84 -6.47
CA ASP A 162 15.19 -16.83 -5.48
C ASP A 162 14.70 -17.12 -4.05
N SER A 163 14.75 -18.39 -3.63
CA SER A 163 14.24 -18.87 -2.32
C SER A 163 12.72 -18.79 -2.16
N LEU A 164 12.00 -18.61 -3.26
CA LEU A 164 10.55 -18.62 -3.35
C LEU A 164 10.03 -19.95 -3.93
N GLY A 165 9.42 -20.75 -3.06
CA GLY A 165 8.82 -22.03 -3.35
C GLY A 165 7.35 -21.94 -3.74
N PHE A 166 7.01 -22.38 -4.95
CA PHE A 166 5.63 -22.41 -5.44
C PHE A 166 5.38 -23.51 -6.46
N TRP A 167 4.10 -23.76 -6.74
CA TRP A 167 3.65 -24.60 -7.85
C TRP A 167 2.99 -23.74 -8.92
N THR A 168 3.33 -23.93 -10.18
CA THR A 168 2.63 -23.26 -11.28
C THR A 168 1.27 -23.91 -11.50
N VAL A 169 0.26 -23.12 -11.85
CA VAL A 169 -1.10 -23.59 -12.16
C VAL A 169 -1.65 -22.85 -13.37
N PRO A 170 -2.66 -23.39 -14.07
CA PRO A 170 -3.33 -22.68 -15.15
C PRO A 170 -4.14 -21.47 -14.64
N ASP A 171 -4.44 -20.53 -15.56
CA ASP A 171 -5.16 -19.28 -15.25
C ASP A 171 -6.64 -19.45 -14.88
N ASN A 172 -7.18 -20.66 -14.92
CA ASN A 172 -8.56 -20.94 -14.55
C ASN A 172 -8.82 -20.82 -13.02
N ILE A 173 -7.76 -20.67 -12.23
CA ILE A 173 -7.82 -20.44 -10.79
C ILE A 173 -7.57 -18.96 -10.48
N LYS A 174 -8.52 -18.32 -9.79
CA LYS A 174 -8.41 -16.92 -9.37
C LYS A 174 -7.42 -16.75 -8.22
N GLU A 175 -6.68 -15.64 -8.23
CA GLU A 175 -5.76 -15.25 -7.16
C GLU A 175 -6.45 -15.00 -5.80
N GLY A 176 -5.64 -15.01 -4.74
CA GLY A 176 -5.97 -14.81 -3.32
C GLY A 176 -6.88 -15.87 -2.70
N LYS A 177 -7.15 -16.96 -3.42
CA LYS A 177 -7.89 -18.11 -2.91
C LYS A 177 -6.98 -19.18 -2.32
N PRO A 178 -7.44 -19.96 -1.34
CA PRO A 178 -6.70 -21.11 -0.87
C PRO A 178 -6.70 -22.22 -1.94
N ALA A 179 -5.60 -22.95 -1.99
CA ALA A 179 -5.41 -24.14 -2.80
C ALA A 179 -5.25 -25.38 -1.90
N PHE A 180 -5.91 -26.46 -2.27
CA PHE A 180 -5.99 -27.70 -1.52
C PHE A 180 -5.62 -28.91 -2.36
N ARG A 181 -5.30 -30.01 -1.69
CA ARG A 181 -5.27 -31.35 -2.28
C ARG A 181 -6.66 -32.00 -2.27
N LEU A 182 -6.76 -33.17 -2.90
CA LEU A 182 -7.99 -33.98 -2.89
C LEU A 182 -8.37 -34.42 -1.47
N ASN A 183 -7.40 -34.69 -0.60
CA ASN A 183 -7.62 -34.99 0.81
C ASN A 183 -7.95 -33.74 1.67
N HIS A 184 -8.18 -32.60 1.03
CA HIS A 184 -8.53 -31.31 1.64
C HIS A 184 -7.41 -30.63 2.42
N GLU A 185 -6.18 -31.16 2.34
CA GLU A 185 -4.99 -30.53 2.91
C GLU A 185 -4.72 -29.18 2.22
N PHE A 186 -4.55 -28.13 3.01
CA PHE A 186 -4.15 -26.82 2.52
C PHE A 186 -2.71 -26.85 2.01
N MET A 187 -2.48 -26.31 0.81
CA MET A 187 -1.16 -26.26 0.17
C MET A 187 -0.58 -24.85 0.12
N GLY A 188 -1.43 -23.83 0.06
CA GLY A 188 -1.00 -22.46 -0.12
C GLY A 188 -2.08 -21.55 -0.69
N ILE A 189 -1.68 -20.34 -1.05
CA ILE A 189 -2.56 -19.32 -1.62
C ILE A 189 -2.23 -19.10 -3.09
N VAL A 190 -3.25 -18.96 -3.92
CA VAL A 190 -3.09 -18.68 -5.34
C VAL A 190 -2.62 -17.23 -5.49
N GLN A 191 -1.54 -17.00 -6.23
CA GLN A 191 -0.97 -15.70 -6.53
C GLN A 191 -0.78 -15.55 -8.05
N GLU A 192 -0.66 -14.31 -8.49
CA GLU A 192 -0.18 -13.96 -9.82
C GLU A 192 1.24 -13.40 -9.67
N ARG A 193 2.19 -13.96 -10.43
CA ARG A 193 3.61 -13.59 -10.36
C ARG A 193 4.18 -13.42 -11.76
N GLY A 194 5.01 -12.40 -11.95
CA GLY A 194 5.63 -12.09 -13.23
C GLY A 194 5.81 -10.58 -13.41
N SER A 195 6.27 -10.18 -14.59
CA SER A 195 6.43 -8.78 -14.98
C SER A 195 5.96 -8.59 -16.43
N GLY A 196 5.33 -7.44 -16.72
CA GLY A 196 4.78 -7.14 -18.06
C GLY A 196 3.72 -8.15 -18.50
N ASP A 197 3.80 -8.61 -19.76
CA ASP A 197 2.84 -9.54 -20.37
C ASP A 197 3.04 -11.02 -19.94
N SER A 198 4.03 -11.31 -19.09
CA SER A 198 4.37 -12.68 -18.64
C SER A 198 3.92 -12.95 -17.21
N LEU A 199 2.64 -12.75 -16.92
CA LEU A 199 2.04 -13.12 -15.64
C LEU A 199 1.73 -14.62 -15.59
N GLN A 200 2.18 -15.28 -14.53
CA GLN A 200 1.96 -16.70 -14.28
C GLN A 200 1.15 -16.89 -12.99
N ARG A 201 0.13 -17.76 -13.06
CA ARG A 201 -0.61 -18.19 -11.87
C ARG A 201 0.20 -19.23 -11.11
N VAL A 202 0.34 -19.02 -9.81
CA VAL A 202 1.10 -19.92 -8.93
C VAL A 202 0.33 -20.18 -7.64
N VAL A 203 0.65 -21.26 -6.95
CA VAL A 203 0.27 -21.50 -5.56
C VAL A 203 1.50 -21.28 -4.70
N LEU A 204 1.50 -20.15 -3.98
CA LEU A 204 2.54 -19.80 -3.02
C LEU A 204 2.41 -20.69 -1.79
N SER A 205 3.50 -21.39 -1.46
CA SER A 205 3.50 -22.44 -0.43
C SER A 205 3.04 -21.95 0.95
N LYS A 206 2.26 -22.79 1.65
CA LYS A 206 1.86 -22.57 3.05
C LYS A 206 3.03 -22.34 4.01
N LYS A 207 4.26 -22.72 3.64
CA LYS A 207 5.45 -22.49 4.47
C LYS A 207 5.68 -21.00 4.79
N TYR A 208 5.39 -20.11 3.82
CA TYR A 208 5.53 -18.67 4.01
C TYR A 208 4.46 -18.11 4.95
N ILE A 209 3.23 -18.60 4.80
CA ILE A 209 2.10 -18.25 5.69
C ILE A 209 2.42 -18.70 7.12
N ALA A 210 2.91 -19.92 7.30
CA ALA A 210 3.30 -20.45 8.61
C ALA A 210 4.44 -19.62 9.26
N ARG A 211 5.40 -19.12 8.47
CA ARG A 211 6.44 -18.20 8.96
C ARG A 211 5.83 -16.87 9.41
N MET A 212 4.99 -16.25 8.57
CA MET A 212 4.34 -14.97 8.91
C MET A 212 3.49 -15.05 10.18
N LEU A 213 2.79 -16.16 10.40
CA LEU A 213 1.99 -16.38 11.61
C LEU A 213 2.86 -16.52 12.88
N LYS A 214 4.12 -16.94 12.76
CA LYS A 214 5.07 -16.99 13.89
C LYS A 214 5.71 -15.64 14.20
N GLU A 215 5.85 -14.78 13.19
CA GLU A 215 6.54 -13.48 13.25
C GLU A 215 5.55 -12.30 13.35
N GLN A 216 4.31 -12.57 13.75
CA GLN A 216 3.25 -11.56 13.81
C GLN A 216 3.41 -10.58 14.98
N ASN A 217 2.92 -9.36 14.79
CA ASN A 217 2.80 -8.37 15.84
C ASN A 217 1.81 -8.83 16.91
N GLU A 218 2.14 -8.60 18.18
CA GLU A 218 1.25 -8.91 19.31
C GLU A 218 -0.06 -8.10 19.28
N ARG A 219 -0.01 -6.88 18.74
CA ARG A 219 -1.17 -5.98 18.60
C ARG A 219 -1.40 -5.65 17.13
N ALA A 220 -2.67 -5.61 16.75
CA ALA A 220 -3.06 -5.22 15.40
C ALA A 220 -2.69 -3.76 15.14
N ALA A 221 -1.98 -3.51 14.03
CA ALA A 221 -1.69 -2.17 13.52
C ALA A 221 -2.78 -1.73 12.53
N SER A 222 -2.91 -0.42 12.29
CA SER A 222 -3.95 0.10 11.42
C SER A 222 -3.67 -0.27 9.96
N ILE A 223 -4.66 -0.80 9.24
CA ILE A 223 -4.52 -1.05 7.79
C ILE A 223 -4.19 0.23 7.00
N TYR A 224 -4.49 1.42 7.54
CA TYR A 224 -4.11 2.69 6.95
C TYR A 224 -2.60 2.86 6.78
N ASP A 225 -1.81 2.24 7.66
CA ASP A 225 -0.35 2.31 7.65
C ASP A 225 0.26 1.58 6.44
N LEU A 226 -0.48 0.63 5.86
CA LEU A 226 -0.04 -0.15 4.70
C LEU A 226 0.11 0.70 3.43
N ARG A 227 -0.53 1.89 3.36
CA ARG A 227 -0.47 2.78 2.19
C ARG A 227 0.95 3.24 1.84
N THR A 228 1.84 3.31 2.82
CA THR A 228 3.22 3.82 2.65
C THR A 228 4.27 2.71 2.64
N LYS A 229 3.90 1.44 2.87
CA LYS A 229 4.84 0.31 2.89
C LYS A 229 5.18 -0.15 1.47
N THR A 230 6.48 -0.21 1.17
CA THR A 230 7.05 -0.66 -0.11
C THR A 230 8.51 -1.08 0.08
N ASP A 231 8.97 -2.09 -0.65
CA ASP A 231 10.37 -2.53 -0.68
C ASP A 231 11.19 -1.87 -1.80
N LYS A 232 10.60 -0.90 -2.52
CA LYS A 232 11.33 -0.09 -3.50
C LYS A 232 12.41 0.71 -2.78
N VAL A 233 13.67 0.38 -3.10
CA VAL A 233 14.82 1.18 -2.68
C VAL A 233 14.90 2.39 -3.60
N TYR A 234 14.56 3.55 -3.07
CA TYR A 234 14.71 4.81 -3.78
C TYR A 234 16.15 5.30 -3.69
N ILE A 235 16.61 6.00 -4.73
CA ILE A 235 17.92 6.65 -4.71
C ILE A 235 18.04 7.55 -3.47
N SER A 236 19.18 7.48 -2.79
CA SER A 236 19.45 8.35 -1.66
C SER A 236 19.47 9.81 -2.11
N HIS A 237 18.77 10.70 -1.40
CA HIS A 237 18.83 12.15 -1.66
C HIS A 237 20.27 12.69 -1.73
N LYS A 238 21.22 12.05 -1.04
CA LYS A 238 22.64 12.42 -1.08
C LYS A 238 23.25 12.30 -2.48
N LYS A 239 22.71 11.40 -3.32
CA LYS A 239 23.11 11.18 -4.72
C LYS A 239 22.28 12.00 -5.72
N VAL A 240 21.23 12.69 -5.27
CA VAL A 240 20.35 13.48 -6.14
C VAL A 240 20.86 14.91 -6.21
N ALA A 241 21.19 15.39 -7.41
CA ALA A 241 21.55 16.78 -7.70
C ALA A 241 20.31 17.65 -8.00
N GLY A 242 19.27 17.06 -8.58
CA GLY A 242 18.02 17.75 -8.93
C GLY A 242 17.10 16.86 -9.76
N PHE A 243 16.09 17.48 -10.38
CA PHE A 243 15.11 16.80 -11.22
C PHE A 243 14.88 17.60 -12.50
N ARG A 244 14.85 16.91 -13.64
CA ARG A 244 14.49 17.50 -14.94
C ARG A 244 13.04 17.15 -15.27
N ILE A 245 12.16 18.14 -15.21
CA ILE A 245 10.77 18.04 -15.62
C ILE A 245 10.71 18.28 -17.13
N LYS A 246 10.54 17.21 -17.92
CA LYS A 246 10.42 17.29 -19.37
C LYS A 246 8.97 17.55 -19.74
N THR A 247 8.64 18.70 -20.29
CA THR A 247 7.28 19.03 -20.71
C THR A 247 7.14 19.04 -22.23
N THR A 248 5.91 19.19 -22.74
CA THR A 248 5.66 19.47 -24.16
C THR A 248 6.14 20.85 -24.61
N MET A 249 6.44 21.77 -23.68
CA MET A 249 6.91 23.13 -23.97
C MET A 249 8.40 23.37 -23.67
N GLY A 250 9.11 22.36 -23.18
CA GLY A 250 10.53 22.44 -22.81
C GLY A 250 10.83 21.83 -21.46
N ASP A 251 12.10 21.91 -21.07
CA ASP A 251 12.60 21.30 -19.85
C ASP A 251 12.74 22.33 -18.73
N ILE A 252 12.31 21.96 -17.52
CA ILE A 252 12.49 22.75 -16.30
C ILE A 252 13.33 21.91 -15.34
N VAL A 253 14.42 22.45 -14.83
CA VAL A 253 15.26 21.77 -13.84
C VAL A 253 15.01 22.37 -12.47
N ILE A 254 14.66 21.52 -11.51
CA ILE A 254 14.42 21.92 -10.12
C ILE A 254 15.40 21.23 -9.17
N ARG A 255 15.68 21.87 -8.03
CA ARG A 255 16.48 21.32 -6.93
C ARG A 255 15.68 21.39 -5.64
N THR A 256 15.59 20.28 -4.93
CA THR A 256 14.89 20.18 -3.64
C THR A 256 15.76 20.67 -2.48
N TYR A 257 15.11 21.22 -1.44
CA TYR A 257 15.72 21.65 -0.19
C TYR A 257 15.81 20.51 0.84
N ASP A 258 16.86 20.50 1.66
CA ASP A 258 17.08 19.48 2.69
C ASP A 258 16.33 19.78 3.99
N GLU A 259 15.86 21.02 4.16
CA GLU A 259 15.11 21.55 5.31
C GLU A 259 13.69 20.94 5.43
N LEU A 260 13.18 20.37 4.32
CA LEU A 260 11.92 19.63 4.24
C LEU A 260 12.14 18.19 3.73
N PRO A 261 12.78 17.31 4.54
CA PRO A 261 13.14 15.95 4.10
C PRO A 261 11.89 15.14 3.71
N ALA A 262 10.76 15.33 4.39
CA ALA A 262 9.52 14.63 4.06
C ALA A 262 8.99 14.97 2.64
N TYR A 263 9.17 16.20 2.17
CA TYR A 263 8.76 16.61 0.82
C TYR A 263 9.78 16.16 -0.22
N ARG A 264 11.07 16.37 0.05
CA ARG A 264 12.18 15.90 -0.79
C ARG A 264 12.09 14.39 -1.05
N ASP A 265 12.02 13.60 0.01
CA ASP A 265 12.04 12.13 -0.08
C ASP A 265 10.75 11.61 -0.74
N ASN A 266 9.61 12.28 -0.50
CA ASN A 266 8.37 12.00 -1.21
C ASN A 266 8.45 12.30 -2.71
N PHE A 267 9.09 13.41 -3.09
CA PHE A 267 9.29 13.75 -4.51
C PHE A 267 10.21 12.74 -5.20
N ILE A 268 11.32 12.36 -4.56
CA ILE A 268 12.21 11.27 -5.05
C ILE A 268 11.40 9.99 -5.29
N LYS A 269 10.57 9.60 -4.31
CA LYS A 269 9.70 8.43 -4.43
C LYS A 269 8.76 8.54 -5.64
N LEU A 270 7.99 9.61 -5.75
CA LEU A 270 6.99 9.77 -6.81
C LEU A 270 7.61 9.83 -8.21
N VAL A 271 8.79 10.46 -8.33
CA VAL A 271 9.56 10.47 -9.58
C VAL A 271 10.07 9.06 -9.91
N SER A 272 10.63 8.34 -8.93
CA SER A 272 11.09 6.95 -9.12
C SER A 272 9.96 5.99 -9.47
N ASP A 273 8.74 6.28 -9.00
CA ASP A 273 7.52 5.56 -9.32
C ASP A 273 6.91 5.96 -10.67
N GLN A 274 7.53 6.87 -11.43
CA GLN A 274 7.00 7.45 -12.68
C GLN A 274 5.58 8.01 -12.52
N PHE A 275 5.25 8.49 -11.32
CA PHE A 275 3.90 8.95 -10.98
C PHE A 275 3.46 10.12 -11.88
N TYR A 276 4.39 11.04 -12.12
CA TYR A 276 4.16 12.29 -12.84
C TYR A 276 4.05 12.15 -14.36
N ASP A 277 4.43 11.00 -14.90
CA ASP A 277 4.41 10.76 -16.34
C ASP A 277 3.00 10.91 -16.89
N SER A 278 2.89 11.68 -17.98
CA SER A 278 1.66 12.05 -18.69
C SER A 278 0.67 12.95 -17.93
N LEU A 279 0.99 13.41 -16.71
CA LEU A 279 0.16 14.41 -16.01
C LEU A 279 0.22 15.76 -16.73
N THR A 280 -0.81 16.60 -16.54
CA THR A 280 -0.87 17.94 -17.16
C THR A 280 -0.46 19.04 -16.19
N VAL A 281 0.03 20.14 -16.76
CA VAL A 281 -0.09 21.47 -16.13
C VAL A 281 -1.56 21.84 -16.21
N HIS A 282 -2.28 21.67 -15.10
CA HIS A 282 -3.74 21.75 -15.08
C HIS A 282 -4.26 23.14 -14.67
N ARG A 283 -3.38 24.01 -14.17
CA ARG A 283 -3.72 25.37 -13.78
C ARG A 283 -2.58 26.34 -14.09
N VAL A 284 -2.88 27.45 -14.72
CA VAL A 284 -1.92 28.50 -15.08
C VAL A 284 -2.49 29.87 -14.74
N LEU A 285 -1.81 30.58 -13.85
CA LEU A 285 -2.14 31.96 -13.47
C LEU A 285 -1.01 32.88 -13.91
N LYS A 286 -1.30 33.72 -14.92
CA LYS A 286 -0.34 34.68 -15.47
C LYS A 286 0.23 35.57 -14.37
N ASN A 287 1.55 35.80 -14.43
CA ASN A 287 2.29 36.58 -13.43
C ASN A 287 2.21 36.04 -11.99
N PHE A 288 1.83 34.76 -11.83
CA PHE A 288 1.69 34.14 -10.53
C PHE A 288 2.31 32.73 -10.49
N LEU A 289 1.62 31.70 -10.99
CA LEU A 289 2.11 30.32 -10.87
C LEU A 289 1.62 29.39 -11.99
N ILE A 290 2.33 28.29 -12.14
CA ILE A 290 1.92 27.13 -12.94
C ILE A 290 1.80 25.92 -12.00
N GLN A 291 0.70 25.17 -12.07
CA GLN A 291 0.40 24.06 -11.16
C GLN A 291 0.28 22.72 -11.89
N MET A 292 0.86 21.68 -11.29
CA MET A 292 0.88 20.33 -11.85
C MET A 292 0.87 19.25 -10.75
N GLY A 293 0.94 17.98 -11.14
CA GLY A 293 1.01 16.85 -10.20
C GLY A 293 -0.33 16.28 -9.74
N ALA A 294 -1.44 16.65 -10.41
CA ALA A 294 -2.77 16.14 -10.09
C ALA A 294 -3.02 14.78 -10.77
N ALA A 295 -3.31 13.74 -9.98
CA ALA A 295 -3.44 12.36 -10.46
C ALA A 295 -4.60 12.15 -11.43
N ASP A 296 -5.68 12.91 -11.26
CA ASP A 296 -6.85 12.90 -12.13
C ASP A 296 -6.59 13.50 -13.51
N SER A 297 -5.46 14.19 -13.73
CA SER A 297 -5.12 14.76 -15.04
C SER A 297 -4.54 13.78 -16.05
N LYS A 298 -4.10 12.59 -15.63
CA LYS A 298 -3.34 11.65 -16.49
C LYS A 298 -4.08 11.31 -17.79
N TYR A 299 -5.35 10.95 -17.65
CA TYR A 299 -6.22 10.53 -18.75
C TYR A 299 -7.39 11.49 -19.00
N ALA A 300 -7.29 12.71 -18.46
CA ALA A 300 -8.34 13.70 -18.59
C ALA A 300 -8.48 14.16 -20.05
N GLY A 301 -9.72 14.22 -20.52
CA GLY A 301 -10.10 14.94 -21.73
C GLY A 301 -10.10 16.45 -21.53
N LYS A 302 -10.43 17.18 -22.61
CA LYS A 302 -10.46 18.65 -22.62
C LYS A 302 -11.48 19.21 -21.61
N ASP A 303 -12.66 18.60 -21.50
CA ASP A 303 -13.74 19.16 -20.69
C ASP A 303 -13.78 18.61 -19.25
N ASP A 304 -12.85 17.72 -18.90
CA ASP A 304 -12.76 17.15 -17.56
C ASP A 304 -12.25 18.18 -16.54
N VAL A 305 -12.89 18.18 -15.36
CA VAL A 305 -12.43 18.95 -14.21
C VAL A 305 -11.37 18.14 -13.47
N VAL A 306 -10.16 18.70 -13.38
CA VAL A 306 -8.97 18.06 -12.79
C VAL A 306 -8.38 18.94 -11.68
N GLY A 307 -7.39 18.43 -10.94
CA GLY A 307 -6.77 19.16 -9.83
C GLY A 307 -7.29 18.75 -8.46
N TRP A 308 -8.13 17.71 -8.38
CA TRP A 308 -8.78 17.30 -7.13
C TRP A 308 -8.22 16.02 -6.53
N LYS A 309 -7.35 15.30 -7.25
CA LYS A 309 -6.73 14.06 -6.78
C LYS A 309 -5.21 14.15 -6.72
N GLY A 310 -4.66 13.66 -5.61
CA GLY A 310 -3.22 13.39 -5.43
C GLY A 310 -2.93 11.89 -5.41
N PRO A 311 -1.87 11.44 -4.69
CA PRO A 311 -1.44 10.04 -4.67
C PRO A 311 -2.18 9.18 -3.63
N GLY A 312 -3.29 9.68 -3.05
CA GLY A 312 -4.04 9.01 -1.98
C GLY A 312 -3.53 9.29 -0.56
N TYR A 313 -2.60 10.23 -0.40
CA TYR A 313 -2.10 10.68 0.90
C TYR A 313 -1.70 12.17 0.86
N THR A 314 -1.46 12.73 2.05
CA THR A 314 -1.11 14.15 2.25
C THR A 314 0.07 14.29 3.20
N LEU A 315 0.82 15.38 3.08
CA LEU A 315 1.96 15.72 3.93
C LEU A 315 1.59 16.83 4.94
N PRO A 316 2.18 16.86 6.15
CA PRO A 316 2.01 17.99 7.05
C PRO A 316 2.57 19.27 6.42
N THR A 317 1.83 20.37 6.47
CA THR A 317 2.36 21.67 6.05
C THR A 317 3.43 22.10 7.04
N LYS A 318 4.62 22.43 6.53
CA LYS A 318 5.76 22.93 7.30
C LYS A 318 6.28 24.20 6.63
N ILE A 319 6.35 25.28 7.41
CA ILE A 319 6.89 26.57 6.96
C ILE A 319 8.32 26.68 7.47
N VAL A 320 9.23 27.05 6.57
CA VAL A 320 10.63 27.34 6.89
C VAL A 320 10.85 28.80 6.49
N PRO A 321 11.08 29.74 7.42
CA PRO A 321 11.10 31.18 7.11
C PRO A 321 12.09 31.59 6.01
N SER A 322 13.21 30.88 5.87
CA SER A 322 14.20 31.12 4.80
C SER A 322 13.76 30.62 3.42
N LEU A 323 12.73 29.77 3.34
CA LEU A 323 12.18 29.21 2.11
C LEU A 323 10.83 29.87 1.82
N PHE A 324 10.88 30.97 1.08
CA PHE A 324 9.73 31.83 0.77
C PHE A 324 9.42 31.83 -0.73
N HIS A 325 8.27 32.38 -1.11
CA HIS A 325 7.69 32.27 -2.45
C HIS A 325 8.32 33.24 -3.47
N LYS A 326 9.65 33.33 -3.50
CA LYS A 326 10.39 34.03 -4.57
C LYS A 326 10.09 33.40 -5.93
N ARG A 327 10.31 34.17 -7.00
CA ARG A 327 10.25 33.65 -8.37
C ARG A 327 11.16 32.42 -8.53
N GLY A 328 10.62 31.38 -9.16
CA GLY A 328 11.26 30.07 -9.29
C GLY A 328 11.09 29.14 -8.08
N ALA A 329 10.50 29.59 -6.97
CA ALA A 329 10.17 28.70 -5.86
C ALA A 329 9.16 27.64 -6.28
N VAL A 330 9.31 26.43 -5.74
CA VAL A 330 8.42 25.30 -5.95
C VAL A 330 7.81 24.91 -4.61
N ALA A 331 6.49 24.95 -4.53
CA ALA A 331 5.76 24.70 -3.29
C ALA A 331 4.63 23.69 -3.49
N ALA A 332 4.32 22.96 -2.42
CA ALA A 332 3.26 21.96 -2.45
C ALA A 332 1.88 22.62 -2.43
N SER A 333 0.95 22.13 -3.26
CA SER A 333 -0.44 22.58 -3.24
C SER A 333 -1.19 21.98 -2.06
N LYS A 334 -2.30 22.59 -1.68
CA LYS A 334 -3.23 22.05 -0.68
C LYS A 334 -4.67 22.40 -1.02
N LEU A 335 -5.61 21.63 -0.48
CA LEU A 335 -7.03 21.96 -0.58
C LEU A 335 -7.36 23.24 0.21
N PRO A 336 -8.40 24.01 -0.19
CA PRO A 336 -8.87 25.18 0.54
C PRO A 336 -9.18 24.87 2.00
N ALA A 337 -9.02 25.84 2.90
CA ALA A 337 -9.17 25.67 4.35
C ALA A 337 -10.50 24.98 4.75
N ALA A 338 -11.60 25.34 4.10
CA ALA A 338 -12.92 24.73 4.34
C ALA A 338 -12.98 23.21 4.12
N ARG A 339 -12.11 22.67 3.25
CA ARG A 339 -11.98 21.23 2.96
C ARG A 339 -10.69 20.63 3.50
N ASN A 340 -9.89 21.42 4.22
CA ASN A 340 -8.58 21.05 4.73
C ASN A 340 -8.39 21.52 6.18
N PRO A 341 -9.24 21.07 7.13
CA PRO A 341 -9.19 21.53 8.52
C PRO A 341 -7.88 21.17 9.25
N ARG A 342 -7.12 20.22 8.71
CA ARG A 342 -5.81 19.79 9.24
C ARG A 342 -4.62 20.51 8.60
N ASN A 343 -4.89 21.49 7.73
CA ASN A 343 -3.89 22.27 7.00
C ASN A 343 -2.77 21.38 6.41
N ARG A 344 -3.13 20.38 5.61
CA ARG A 344 -2.19 19.42 5.02
C ARG A 344 -1.96 19.71 3.54
N SER A 345 -0.73 19.54 3.08
CA SER A 345 -0.39 19.63 1.66
C SER A 345 -0.73 18.33 0.94
N ASP A 346 -1.15 18.44 -0.32
CA ASP A 346 -1.34 17.28 -1.18
C ASP A 346 -0.02 16.51 -1.34
N GLY A 347 -0.11 15.18 -1.49
CA GLY A 347 1.05 14.33 -1.58
C GLY A 347 1.82 14.45 -2.89
N SER A 348 1.22 14.95 -3.99
CA SER A 348 1.88 15.00 -5.29
C SER A 348 1.74 16.33 -6.02
N GLN A 349 0.69 17.11 -5.76
CA GLN A 349 0.48 18.38 -6.43
C GLN A 349 1.43 19.47 -5.93
N PHE A 350 2.00 20.22 -6.88
CA PHE A 350 2.89 21.34 -6.60
C PHE A 350 2.71 22.43 -7.65
N PHE A 351 3.16 23.64 -7.32
CA PHE A 351 3.22 24.76 -8.23
C PHE A 351 4.61 25.38 -8.26
N ILE A 352 4.93 26.00 -9.40
CA ILE A 352 6.15 26.78 -9.62
C ILE A 352 5.76 28.25 -9.72
N ILE A 353 6.41 29.11 -8.95
CA ILE A 353 6.18 30.55 -8.98
C ILE A 353 6.82 31.15 -10.23
N ALA A 354 5.97 31.59 -11.17
CA ALA A 354 6.39 32.55 -12.20
C ALA A 354 6.53 33.94 -11.56
N GLY A 355 5.51 34.35 -10.80
CA GLY A 355 5.52 35.57 -9.99
C GLY A 355 5.62 36.88 -10.77
N ARG A 356 5.63 37.97 -10.02
CA ARG A 356 5.88 39.33 -10.49
C ARG A 356 6.69 40.12 -9.47
N ILE A 357 7.19 41.28 -9.88
CA ILE A 357 7.79 42.26 -8.99
C ILE A 357 6.69 42.99 -8.20
N PHE A 358 7.00 43.35 -6.96
CA PHE A 358 6.14 44.11 -6.06
C PHE A 358 6.77 45.45 -5.71
N THR A 359 5.96 46.47 -5.45
CA THR A 359 6.43 47.74 -4.88
C THR A 359 6.54 47.63 -3.36
N ASP A 360 7.31 48.54 -2.75
CA ASP A 360 7.40 48.61 -1.29
C ASP A 360 6.03 48.85 -0.62
N GLU A 361 5.14 49.58 -1.29
CA GLU A 361 3.77 49.85 -0.82
C GLU A 361 2.93 48.58 -0.84
N GLU A 362 2.94 47.82 -1.94
CA GLU A 362 2.23 46.53 -2.03
C GLU A 362 2.74 45.53 -0.97
N LEU A 363 4.05 45.52 -0.69
CA LEU A 363 4.61 44.69 0.37
C LEU A 363 4.13 45.13 1.75
N ASN A 364 4.02 46.45 2.01
CA ASN A 364 3.49 46.97 3.28
C ASN A 364 2.02 46.55 3.49
N ASP A 365 1.21 46.59 2.43
CA ASP A 365 -0.19 46.17 2.50
C ASP A 365 -0.30 44.67 2.86
N ILE A 366 0.55 43.83 2.25
CA ILE A 366 0.60 42.39 2.57
C ILE A 366 1.05 42.15 4.02
N GLU A 367 2.06 42.89 4.51
CA GLU A 367 2.50 42.81 5.91
C GLU A 367 1.36 43.16 6.89
N GLN A 368 0.58 44.19 6.57
CA GLN A 368 -0.59 44.58 7.37
C GLN A 368 -1.69 43.52 7.34
N GLU A 369 -2.06 43.02 6.16
CA GLU A 369 -3.11 42.01 6.00
C GLU A 369 -2.75 40.70 6.73
N LYS A 370 -1.48 40.29 6.63
CA LYS A 370 -1.01 39.00 7.16
C LYS A 370 -0.51 39.07 8.60
N GLY A 371 -0.24 40.27 9.12
CA GLY A 371 0.27 40.47 10.48
C GLY A 371 1.70 39.97 10.69
N PHE A 372 2.56 39.99 9.66
CA PHE A 372 3.99 39.70 9.78
C PHE A 372 4.83 40.72 9.01
N ARG A 373 6.16 40.72 9.21
CA ARG A 373 7.10 41.58 8.47
C ARG A 373 8.07 40.76 7.64
N PHE A 374 8.30 41.19 6.41
CA PHE A 374 9.34 40.64 5.56
C PHE A 374 10.73 41.05 6.09
N THR A 375 11.68 40.13 5.98
CA THR A 375 13.10 40.47 6.18
C THR A 375 13.58 41.42 5.08
N PRO A 376 14.64 42.22 5.31
CA PRO A 376 15.23 43.08 4.28
C PRO A 376 15.55 42.31 2.99
N THR A 377 16.09 41.09 3.12
CA THR A 377 16.39 40.21 1.99
C THR A 377 15.14 39.76 1.23
N GLN A 378 14.06 39.42 1.93
CA GLN A 378 12.80 39.08 1.26
C GLN A 378 12.24 40.27 0.48
N ARG A 379 12.25 41.47 1.08
CA ARG A 379 11.78 42.69 0.40
C ARG A 379 12.60 42.95 -0.86
N GLU A 380 13.93 42.91 -0.75
CA GLU A 380 14.83 43.08 -1.90
C GLU A 380 14.54 42.07 -3.02
N VAL A 381 14.34 40.80 -2.69
CA VAL A 381 14.01 39.77 -3.69
C VAL A 381 12.65 40.05 -4.34
N TYR A 382 11.62 40.43 -3.59
CA TYR A 382 10.30 40.70 -4.14
C TYR A 382 10.23 41.99 -4.97
N THR A 383 11.08 42.98 -4.70
CA THR A 383 11.15 44.23 -5.47
C THR A 383 12.07 44.16 -6.69
N THR A 384 12.98 43.19 -6.76
CA THR A 384 13.95 43.08 -7.87
C THR A 384 13.75 41.85 -8.76
N VAL A 385 13.51 40.69 -8.16
CA VAL A 385 13.35 39.41 -8.89
C VAL A 385 11.88 39.02 -8.99
N GLY A 386 11.09 39.35 -7.97
CA GLY A 386 9.67 39.04 -7.88
C GLY A 386 9.35 37.71 -7.19
N GLY A 387 8.06 37.39 -7.13
CA GLY A 387 7.54 36.19 -6.48
C GLY A 387 6.03 36.23 -6.21
N ALA A 388 5.62 35.64 -5.10
CA ALA A 388 4.24 35.61 -4.61
C ALA A 388 4.17 35.77 -3.07
N PRO A 389 4.52 36.95 -2.52
CA PRO A 389 4.66 37.21 -1.08
C PRO A 389 3.41 36.88 -0.24
N TYR A 390 2.21 36.99 -0.82
CA TYR A 390 0.95 36.65 -0.13
C TYR A 390 0.77 35.15 0.16
N LEU A 391 1.61 34.27 -0.38
CA LEU A 391 1.64 32.84 -0.04
C LEU A 391 2.58 32.52 1.13
N ASP A 392 3.44 33.45 1.53
CA ASP A 392 4.37 33.23 2.64
C ASP A 392 3.62 32.93 3.94
N GLY A 393 4.13 31.95 4.67
CA GLY A 393 3.50 31.44 5.89
C GLY A 393 2.39 30.41 5.67
N ASP A 394 1.95 30.17 4.43
CA ASP A 394 0.80 29.29 4.16
C ASP A 394 1.16 27.98 3.43
N TYR A 395 2.10 28.01 2.49
CA TYR A 395 2.48 26.84 1.69
C TYR A 395 3.94 26.40 1.93
N SER A 396 4.18 25.09 1.83
CA SER A 396 5.51 24.51 1.99
C SER A 396 6.34 24.62 0.71
N VAL A 397 7.28 25.56 0.69
CA VAL A 397 8.31 25.67 -0.36
C VAL A 397 9.37 24.59 -0.16
N PHE A 398 9.49 23.64 -1.08
CA PHE A 398 10.37 22.47 -0.92
C PHE A 398 11.43 22.32 -2.01
N ALA A 399 11.37 23.14 -3.07
CA ALA A 399 12.36 23.15 -4.13
C ALA A 399 12.44 24.54 -4.80
N GLU A 400 13.40 24.71 -5.69
CA GLU A 400 13.50 25.87 -6.58
C GLU A 400 13.90 25.46 -8.00
N VAL A 401 13.51 26.25 -8.99
CA VAL A 401 13.98 26.14 -10.37
C VAL A 401 15.43 26.63 -10.43
N VAL A 402 16.31 25.79 -10.97
CA VAL A 402 17.73 26.10 -11.22
C VAL A 402 18.04 26.31 -12.70
N SER A 403 17.15 25.85 -13.60
CA SER A 403 17.21 26.12 -15.05
C SER A 403 15.83 25.98 -15.68
N GLY A 404 15.58 26.68 -16.79
CA GLY A 404 14.30 26.63 -17.51
C GLY A 404 13.22 27.60 -17.01
N MET A 405 13.61 28.73 -16.38
CA MET A 405 12.63 29.77 -16.01
C MET A 405 11.95 30.40 -17.24
N ASP A 406 12.62 30.45 -18.39
CA ASP A 406 12.01 30.90 -19.65
C ASP A 406 10.88 29.94 -20.11
N VAL A 407 11.02 28.64 -19.84
CA VAL A 407 9.97 27.64 -20.08
C VAL A 407 8.81 27.86 -19.11
N VAL A 408 9.09 28.13 -17.83
CA VAL A 408 8.05 28.49 -16.85
C VAL A 408 7.27 29.72 -17.32
N ASP A 409 7.95 30.77 -17.80
CA ASP A 409 7.30 31.98 -18.31
C ASP A 409 6.46 31.71 -19.55
N LYS A 410 6.98 30.90 -20.50
CA LYS A 410 6.24 30.48 -21.70
C LYS A 410 4.95 29.76 -21.32
N ILE A 411 5.01 28.84 -20.36
CA ILE A 411 3.83 28.12 -19.84
C ILE A 411 2.89 29.11 -19.13
N ALA A 412 3.42 30.02 -18.31
CA ALA A 412 2.61 30.98 -17.56
C ALA A 412 1.86 32.00 -18.44
N ALA A 413 2.30 32.16 -19.70
CA ALA A 413 1.72 33.10 -20.66
C ALA A 413 0.71 32.46 -21.64
N VAL A 414 0.45 31.15 -21.54
CA VAL A 414 -0.49 30.48 -22.45
C VAL A 414 -1.93 30.92 -22.20
N GLU A 415 -2.76 30.79 -23.23
CA GLU A 415 -4.20 31.01 -23.12
C GLU A 415 -4.84 29.91 -22.25
N THR A 416 -5.73 30.33 -21.36
CA THR A 416 -6.46 29.45 -20.45
C THR A 416 -7.98 29.58 -20.64
N TYR A 417 -8.71 28.58 -20.17
CA TYR A 417 -10.17 28.54 -20.12
C TYR A 417 -10.62 27.95 -18.79
N GLY A 418 -11.90 28.16 -18.44
CA GLY A 418 -12.50 27.57 -17.23
C GLY A 418 -11.68 27.90 -15.97
N GLU A 419 -11.35 26.88 -15.20
CA GLU A 419 -10.59 26.94 -13.94
C GLU A 419 -9.09 27.20 -14.16
N ASP A 420 -8.75 28.21 -14.96
CA ASP A 420 -7.38 28.58 -15.36
C ASP A 420 -6.61 27.45 -16.07
N ARG A 421 -7.31 26.52 -16.74
CA ARG A 421 -6.69 25.38 -17.44
C ARG A 421 -6.16 25.82 -18.82
N PRO A 422 -4.94 25.42 -19.22
CA PRO A 422 -4.42 25.71 -20.56
C PRO A 422 -5.33 25.17 -21.69
N VAL A 423 -5.66 26.00 -22.68
CA VAL A 423 -6.52 25.61 -23.83
C VAL A 423 -5.93 24.42 -24.59
N GLN A 424 -4.60 24.38 -24.71
CA GLN A 424 -3.86 23.24 -25.22
C GLN A 424 -3.16 22.54 -24.05
N ASP A 425 -3.36 21.23 -23.92
CA ASP A 425 -2.75 20.44 -22.84
C ASP A 425 -1.21 20.54 -22.88
N ILE A 426 -0.64 20.99 -21.77
CA ILE A 426 0.80 20.97 -21.54
C ILE A 426 1.09 19.76 -20.65
N ARG A 427 1.80 18.77 -21.18
CA ARG A 427 2.01 17.49 -20.50
C ARG A 427 3.43 17.36 -19.99
N ILE A 428 3.55 16.77 -18.81
CA ILE A 428 4.80 16.21 -18.30
C ILE A 428 5.03 14.91 -19.08
N LYS A 429 6.06 14.88 -19.92
CA LYS A 429 6.49 13.66 -20.60
C LYS A 429 7.05 12.68 -19.57
N THR A 430 8.00 13.17 -18.78
CA THR A 430 8.58 12.46 -17.64
C THR A 430 9.26 13.45 -16.70
N ILE A 431 9.58 13.01 -15.49
CA ILE A 431 10.52 13.69 -14.60
C ILE A 431 11.72 12.77 -14.38
N GLU A 432 12.92 13.26 -14.69
CA GLU A 432 14.15 12.50 -14.54
C GLU A 432 14.91 12.94 -13.29
N ILE A 433 15.49 11.98 -12.57
CA ILE A 433 16.43 12.27 -11.49
C ILE A 433 17.79 12.62 -12.11
N ILE A 434 18.36 13.75 -11.70
CA ILE A 434 19.73 14.13 -12.03
C ILE A 434 20.60 13.68 -10.87
N GLU A 435 21.52 12.74 -11.12
CA GLU A 435 22.49 12.28 -10.12
C GLU A 435 23.67 13.25 -9.98
N LYS A 436 24.35 13.22 -8.83
CA LYS A 436 25.54 14.03 -8.54
C LYS A 436 26.81 13.53 -9.19
#